data_AF-A0A0K2VXK3-F1
#
_entry.id   AF-A0A0K2VXK3-F1
#
_cell.length_a   1.000
_cell.length_b   1.000
_cell.length_c   1.000
_cell.angle_alpha   90.00
_cell.angle_beta   90.00
_cell.angle_gamma   90.00
#
_symmetry.space_group_name_H-M   'P 1'
#
loop_
_entity.id
_entity.type
_entity.pdbx_description
1 polymer ?
#
loop_
_entity_poly.entity_id
_entity_poly.type
_entity_poly.pdbx_seq_one_letter_code
_entity_poly.pdbx_strand_id
1 'polypeptide(L)'
;MNRVLGNWLGAALACSVFVVGPQAAAMAKTANRIDDRAAKAVAVSDEGIYQLYKNRSWRWGNHGAAYFAVSKRQFTAWSTEGGKSYGEGLWFIPGHGKMCFRATWRGSWGAKSSLSCFEHRQAGKVIYQRKSPGGAWYEFRNRHGKSDLRNGDYASRKVKRFKAKL
;
A
#
# COMPACT_ATOMS: atom_id res chain seq x y z
N MET A 1 42.01 -34.90 -51.07
CA MET A 1 41.30 -34.03 -52.03
C MET A 1 40.44 -33.04 -51.24
N ASN A 2 40.67 -31.76 -51.51
CA ASN A 2 39.88 -30.54 -51.22
C ASN A 2 39.81 -29.90 -49.80
N ARG A 3 40.61 -28.82 -49.68
CA ARG A 3 40.39 -27.44 -49.12
C ARG A 3 39.91 -27.33 -47.65
N VAL A 4 40.72 -26.88 -46.68
CA VAL A 4 41.39 -25.56 -46.42
C VAL A 4 40.45 -24.44 -45.91
N LEU A 5 40.89 -23.83 -44.79
CA LEU A 5 40.67 -22.47 -44.23
C LEU A 5 39.49 -22.20 -43.27
N GLY A 6 39.86 -21.78 -42.05
CA GLY A 6 38.98 -21.11 -41.09
C GLY A 6 39.61 -20.92 -39.70
N ASN A 7 40.70 -20.17 -39.60
CA ASN A 7 41.26 -19.70 -38.32
C ASN A 7 40.56 -18.39 -37.89
N TRP A 8 40.72 -18.04 -36.60
CA TRP A 8 40.42 -16.75 -35.93
C TRP A 8 39.01 -16.59 -35.30
N LEU A 9 38.95 -16.57 -33.96
CA LEU A 9 38.87 -15.32 -33.16
C LEU A 9 38.77 -15.65 -31.66
N GLY A 10 39.54 -14.90 -30.87
CA GLY A 10 39.85 -15.18 -29.47
C GLY A 10 38.69 -15.10 -28.48
N ALA A 11 38.78 -15.93 -27.44
CA ALA A 11 37.96 -15.84 -26.25
C ALA A 11 38.46 -14.68 -25.36
N ALA A 12 37.87 -13.49 -25.54
CA ALA A 12 37.95 -12.44 -24.52
C ALA A 12 36.91 -12.73 -23.43
N LEU A 13 37.35 -13.21 -22.27
CA LEU A 13 36.56 -13.22 -21.05
C LEU A 13 36.25 -11.77 -20.66
N ALA A 14 35.08 -11.26 -21.06
CA ALA A 14 34.54 -10.02 -20.52
C ALA A 14 33.97 -10.32 -19.12
N CYS A 15 34.79 -10.09 -18.08
CA CYS A 15 34.33 -9.95 -16.71
C CYS A 15 33.33 -8.79 -16.64
N SER A 16 32.05 -9.10 -16.85
CA SER A 16 30.96 -8.19 -16.56
C SER A 16 30.84 -8.09 -15.04
N VAL A 17 31.56 -7.14 -14.45
CA VAL A 17 31.36 -6.74 -13.06
C VAL A 17 29.95 -6.14 -12.99
N PHE A 18 28.99 -6.95 -12.54
CA PHE A 18 27.69 -6.43 -12.13
C PHE A 18 27.94 -5.50 -10.95
N VAL A 19 27.97 -4.19 -11.22
CA VAL A 19 27.93 -3.17 -10.17
C VAL A 19 26.54 -3.24 -9.54
N VAL A 20 26.37 -4.11 -8.54
CA VAL A 20 25.23 -4.05 -7.62
C VAL A 20 25.46 -2.84 -6.73
N GLY A 21 25.11 -1.66 -7.25
CA GLY A 21 25.20 -0.41 -6.52
C GLY A 21 24.31 -0.39 -5.27
N PRO A 22 24.60 0.48 -4.27
CA PRO A 22 24.06 0.42 -2.91
C PRO A 22 22.62 0.95 -2.82
N GLN A 23 21.67 0.34 -3.52
CA GLN A 23 20.24 0.68 -3.39
C GLN A 23 19.73 0.39 -1.97
N ALA A 24 20.19 -0.69 -1.34
CA ALA A 24 19.78 -1.07 0.01
C ALA A 24 20.19 -0.01 1.07
N ALA A 25 21.42 0.50 1.02
CA ALA A 25 21.91 1.50 1.97
C ALA A 25 21.21 2.87 1.79
N ALA A 26 20.90 3.27 0.56
CA ALA A 26 20.17 4.50 0.29
C ALA A 26 18.70 4.41 0.76
N MET A 27 18.05 3.26 0.56
CA MET A 27 16.68 3.00 1.04
C MET A 27 16.62 2.98 2.58
N ALA A 28 17.58 2.34 3.25
CA ALA A 28 17.65 2.30 4.71
C ALA A 28 17.83 3.71 5.32
N LYS A 29 18.71 4.54 4.74
CA LYS A 29 18.90 5.93 5.20
C LYS A 29 17.64 6.77 5.04
N THR A 30 16.90 6.60 3.95
CA THR A 30 15.63 7.32 3.72
C THR A 30 14.53 6.86 4.68
N ALA A 31 14.41 5.56 4.92
CA ALA A 31 13.45 5.00 5.88
C ALA A 31 13.69 5.55 7.30
N ASN A 32 14.95 5.53 7.77
CA ASN A 32 15.31 6.10 9.08
C ASN A 32 14.93 7.58 9.20
N ARG A 33 15.13 8.38 8.16
CA ARG A 33 14.73 9.79 8.16
C ARG A 33 13.22 10.00 8.24
N ILE A 34 12.43 9.13 7.60
CA ILE A 34 10.97 9.19 7.70
C ILE A 34 10.51 8.79 9.09
N ASP A 35 11.08 7.71 9.64
CA ASP A 35 10.77 7.26 11.00
C ASP A 35 11.09 8.34 12.04
N ASP A 36 12.24 9.01 11.95
CA ASP A 36 12.61 10.12 12.84
C ASP A 36 11.64 11.31 12.74
N ARG A 37 11.20 11.65 11.52
CA ARG A 37 10.23 12.74 11.30
C ARG A 37 8.85 12.36 11.82
N ALA A 38 8.40 11.13 11.58
CA ALA A 38 7.14 10.62 12.08
C ALA A 38 7.16 10.49 13.62
N ALA A 39 8.28 10.12 14.22
CA ALA A 39 8.46 10.05 15.68
C ALA A 39 8.24 11.41 16.35
N LYS A 40 8.65 12.50 15.70
CA LYS A 40 8.47 13.89 16.17
C LYS A 40 7.14 14.52 15.76
N ALA A 41 6.40 13.89 14.85
CA ALA A 41 5.11 14.35 14.37
C ALA A 41 4.00 14.08 15.40
N VAL A 42 2.97 14.92 15.40
CA VAL A 42 1.84 14.83 16.34
C VAL A 42 0.83 13.80 15.83
N ALA A 43 0.25 12.99 16.71
CA ALA A 43 -0.84 12.09 16.32
C ALA A 43 -1.99 12.90 15.69
N VAL A 44 -2.52 12.42 14.56
CA VAL A 44 -3.71 13.05 13.95
C VAL A 44 -4.89 12.88 14.91
N SER A 45 -5.69 13.93 15.11
CA SER A 45 -6.88 13.85 15.96
C SER A 45 -7.94 12.93 15.35
N ASP A 46 -8.87 12.43 16.17
CA ASP A 46 -9.94 11.55 15.70
C ASP A 46 -10.83 12.23 14.64
N GLU A 47 -11.10 13.53 14.82
CA GLU A 47 -11.78 14.34 13.81
C GLU A 47 -10.93 14.45 12.52
N GLY A 48 -9.62 14.63 12.64
CA GLY A 48 -8.70 14.62 11.50
C GLY A 48 -8.74 13.29 10.75
N ILE A 49 -8.72 12.15 11.45
CA ILE A 49 -8.88 10.83 10.84
C ILE A 49 -10.24 10.71 10.16
N TYR A 50 -11.31 11.16 10.81
CA TYR A 50 -12.65 11.14 10.23
C TYR A 50 -12.69 11.93 8.91
N GLN A 51 -12.16 13.15 8.90
CA GLN A 51 -12.10 14.01 7.72
C GLN A 51 -11.21 13.45 6.61
N LEU A 52 -10.16 12.71 6.97
CA LEU A 52 -9.30 12.04 6.00
C LEU A 52 -10.07 10.97 5.23
N TYR A 53 -10.87 10.14 5.91
CA TYR A 53 -11.46 8.94 5.32
C TYR A 53 -12.94 9.06 4.91
N LYS A 54 -13.71 9.99 5.48
CA LYS A 54 -15.16 10.08 5.25
C LYS A 54 -15.53 10.14 3.77
N ASN A 55 -16.33 9.16 3.32
CA ASN A 55 -16.81 9.04 1.94
C ASN A 55 -15.69 9.13 0.89
N ARG A 56 -14.53 8.56 1.21
CA ARG A 56 -13.37 8.49 0.34
C ARG A 56 -12.93 7.06 0.11
N SER A 57 -12.29 6.84 -1.02
CA SER A 57 -11.57 5.60 -1.31
C SER A 57 -10.07 5.76 -1.16
N TRP A 58 -9.45 4.83 -0.45
CA TRP A 58 -8.00 4.65 -0.44
C TRP A 58 -7.60 3.71 -1.56
N ARG A 59 -6.76 4.19 -2.48
CA ARG A 59 -6.27 3.40 -3.63
C ARG A 59 -4.95 2.72 -3.32
N TRP A 60 -4.89 1.40 -3.54
CA TRP A 60 -3.66 0.60 -3.46
C TRP A 60 -3.12 0.37 -4.86
N GLY A 61 -2.75 1.47 -5.52
CA GLY A 61 -2.32 1.47 -6.92
C GLY A 61 -3.37 0.91 -7.88
N ASN A 62 -2.97 -0.11 -8.64
CA ASN A 62 -3.84 -0.85 -9.58
C ASN A 62 -4.35 -2.18 -9.00
N HIS A 63 -3.94 -2.52 -7.77
CA HIS A 63 -4.20 -3.83 -7.18
C HIS A 63 -5.28 -3.82 -6.11
N GLY A 64 -5.81 -2.65 -5.75
CA GLY A 64 -6.94 -2.59 -4.83
C GLY A 64 -7.47 -1.20 -4.58
N ALA A 65 -8.63 -1.17 -3.93
CA ALA A 65 -9.14 0.03 -3.30
C ALA A 65 -10.05 -0.35 -2.13
N ALA A 66 -10.07 0.48 -1.10
CA ALA A 66 -11.02 0.44 0.00
C ALA A 66 -11.86 1.71 0.02
N TYR A 67 -13.16 1.61 0.26
CA TYR A 67 -14.09 2.71 0.45
C TYR A 67 -14.58 2.75 1.90
N PHE A 68 -14.58 3.96 2.47
CA PHE A 68 -14.91 4.23 3.87
C PHE A 68 -16.18 5.08 3.93
N ALA A 69 -17.34 4.42 3.89
CA ALA A 69 -18.62 5.10 3.90
C ALA A 69 -18.92 5.65 5.30
N VAL A 70 -19.44 6.87 5.39
CA VAL A 70 -19.93 7.42 6.66
C VAL A 70 -21.16 6.64 7.14
N SER A 71 -22.05 6.28 6.21
CA SER A 71 -23.25 5.49 6.51
C SER A 71 -22.86 4.17 7.16
N LYS A 72 -23.36 3.95 8.39
CA LYS A 72 -23.12 2.76 9.21
C LYS A 72 -21.64 2.39 9.38
N ARG A 73 -20.72 3.35 9.17
CA ARG A 73 -19.27 3.11 9.15
C ARG A 73 -18.86 1.95 8.22
N GLN A 74 -19.55 1.78 7.09
CA GLN A 74 -19.31 0.65 6.21
C GLN A 74 -17.93 0.73 5.55
N PHE A 75 -17.20 -0.38 5.59
CA PHE A 75 -15.96 -0.62 4.86
C PHE A 75 -16.24 -1.58 3.70
N THR A 76 -15.72 -1.25 2.51
CA THR A 76 -15.85 -2.09 1.31
C THR A 76 -14.58 -2.02 0.51
N ALA A 77 -13.95 -3.15 0.24
CA ALA A 77 -12.66 -3.20 -0.42
C ALA A 77 -12.54 -4.36 -1.42
N TRP A 78 -11.64 -4.21 -2.39
CA TRP A 78 -11.19 -5.29 -3.25
C TRP A 78 -9.67 -5.29 -3.31
N SER A 79 -9.10 -6.47 -3.51
CA SER A 79 -7.68 -6.67 -3.77
C SER A 79 -7.47 -7.71 -4.87
N THR A 80 -6.40 -7.57 -5.63
CA THR A 80 -5.85 -8.60 -6.51
C THR A 80 -4.52 -9.13 -6.01
N GLU A 81 -3.96 -8.58 -4.93
CA GLU A 81 -2.76 -9.13 -4.29
C GLU A 81 -3.11 -10.48 -3.66
N GLY A 82 -2.34 -11.51 -3.99
CA GLY A 82 -2.63 -12.89 -3.55
C GLY A 82 -3.90 -13.49 -4.16
N GLY A 83 -4.43 -12.90 -5.25
CA GLY A 83 -5.63 -13.35 -5.94
C GLY A 83 -6.80 -12.37 -5.81
N LYS A 84 -7.83 -12.55 -6.65
CA LYS A 84 -9.05 -11.71 -6.62
C LYS A 84 -9.80 -11.97 -5.32
N SER A 85 -9.95 -10.93 -4.52
CA SER A 85 -10.68 -10.98 -3.26
C SER A 85 -11.43 -9.68 -3.00
N TYR A 86 -12.51 -9.76 -2.22
CA TYR A 86 -13.23 -8.59 -1.73
C TYR A 86 -13.42 -8.69 -0.21
N GLY A 87 -13.45 -7.54 0.44
CA GLY A 87 -13.64 -7.41 1.88
C GLY A 87 -14.80 -6.49 2.20
N GLU A 88 -15.63 -6.88 3.14
CA GLU A 88 -16.74 -6.06 3.64
C GLU A 88 -16.76 -6.07 5.16
N GLY A 89 -17.12 -4.94 5.75
CA GLY A 89 -17.24 -4.82 7.20
C GLY A 89 -17.37 -3.37 7.62
N LEU A 90 -16.60 -2.99 8.64
CA LEU A 90 -16.74 -1.73 9.35
C LEU A 90 -15.38 -1.05 9.49
N TRP A 91 -15.34 0.28 9.39
CA TRP A 91 -14.18 1.08 9.78
C TRP A 91 -14.48 1.90 11.03
N PHE A 92 -13.47 2.18 11.83
CA PHE A 92 -13.64 2.89 13.10
C PHE A 92 -12.35 3.60 13.49
N ILE A 93 -12.47 4.53 14.44
CA ILE A 93 -11.40 5.41 14.89
C ILE A 93 -11.27 5.16 16.40
N PRO A 94 -10.32 4.31 16.83
CA PRO A 94 -10.18 3.95 18.25
C PRO A 94 -9.33 4.94 19.05
N GLY A 95 -9.04 6.13 18.53
CA GLY A 95 -8.15 7.11 19.18
C GLY A 95 -6.72 7.09 18.67
N HIS A 96 -5.92 8.04 19.16
CA HIS A 96 -4.46 8.10 18.98
C HIS A 96 -3.99 8.10 17.51
N GLY A 97 -4.75 8.76 16.63
CA GLY A 97 -4.43 8.83 15.20
C GLY A 97 -4.60 7.52 14.45
N LYS A 98 -5.36 6.56 15.01
CA LYS A 98 -5.61 5.28 14.35
C LYS A 98 -6.87 5.32 13.51
N MET A 99 -6.75 4.76 12.30
CA MET A 99 -7.88 4.30 11.51
C MET A 99 -7.80 2.77 11.46
N CYS A 100 -8.85 2.09 11.89
CA CYS A 100 -8.95 0.65 11.82
C CYS A 100 -10.13 0.22 10.95
N PHE A 101 -10.03 -0.96 10.38
CA PHE A 101 -11.17 -1.66 9.81
C PHE A 101 -11.15 -3.14 10.17
N ARG A 102 -12.34 -3.68 10.39
CA ARG A 102 -12.58 -5.11 10.52
C ARG A 102 -13.41 -5.54 9.34
N ALA A 103 -12.89 -6.49 8.57
CA ALA A 103 -13.54 -6.96 7.36
C ALA A 103 -13.46 -8.47 7.23
N THR A 104 -14.53 -9.07 6.72
CA THR A 104 -14.53 -10.43 6.21
C THR A 104 -14.14 -10.37 4.75
N TRP A 105 -12.96 -10.91 4.46
CA TRP A 105 -12.43 -11.07 3.11
C TRP A 105 -12.90 -12.39 2.52
N ARG A 106 -13.23 -12.38 1.23
CA ARG A 106 -13.69 -13.54 0.46
C ARG A 106 -12.91 -13.62 -0.84
N GLY A 107 -12.42 -14.82 -1.16
CA GLY A 107 -11.65 -15.14 -2.37
C GLY A 107 -11.69 -16.63 -2.67
N SER A 108 -10.86 -17.09 -3.61
CA SER A 108 -10.76 -18.52 -3.95
C SER A 108 -10.33 -19.41 -2.77
N TRP A 109 -9.70 -18.81 -1.76
CA TRP A 109 -9.27 -19.45 -0.52
C TRP A 109 -10.37 -19.49 0.56
N GLY A 110 -11.61 -19.09 0.24
CA GLY A 110 -12.73 -19.06 1.17
C GLY A 110 -12.93 -17.69 1.83
N ALA A 111 -13.38 -17.68 3.08
CA ALA A 111 -13.69 -16.47 3.84
C ALA A 111 -12.83 -16.34 5.10
N LYS A 112 -12.27 -15.15 5.37
CA LYS A 112 -11.41 -14.88 6.53
C LYS A 112 -11.65 -13.47 7.03
N SER A 113 -11.92 -13.35 8.32
CA SER A 113 -12.02 -12.06 8.99
C SER A 113 -10.65 -11.57 9.45
N SER A 114 -10.42 -10.27 9.30
CA SER A 114 -9.18 -9.62 9.75
C SER A 114 -9.48 -8.24 10.33
N LEU A 115 -8.71 -7.86 11.35
CA LEU A 115 -8.60 -6.48 11.82
C LEU A 115 -7.30 -5.89 11.29
N SER A 116 -7.38 -4.70 10.71
CA SER A 116 -6.20 -3.93 10.29
C SER A 116 -6.31 -2.52 10.85
N CYS A 117 -5.20 -2.01 11.38
CA CYS A 117 -5.12 -0.68 11.95
C CYS A 117 -3.91 0.06 11.36
N PHE A 118 -4.11 1.35 11.10
CA PHE A 118 -3.10 2.24 10.56
C PHE A 118 -3.00 3.48 11.43
N GLU A 119 -1.80 3.77 11.90
CA GLU A 119 -1.50 4.96 12.69
C GLU A 119 -1.14 6.11 11.76
N HIS A 120 -1.56 7.32 12.13
CA HIS A 120 -1.29 8.54 11.40
C HIS A 120 -0.72 9.60 12.31
N ARG A 121 0.35 10.24 11.84
CA ARG A 121 0.96 11.41 12.48
C ARG A 121 1.13 12.53 11.47
N GLN A 122 1.11 13.77 11.93
CA GLN A 122 1.17 14.95 11.09
C GLN A 122 2.26 15.92 11.56
N ALA A 123 3.02 16.43 10.59
CA ALA A 123 3.96 17.54 10.76
C ALA A 123 3.72 18.55 9.64
N GLY A 124 3.19 19.72 9.98
CA GLY A 124 2.74 20.71 9.00
C GLY A 124 1.70 20.11 8.04
N LYS A 125 1.99 20.11 6.74
CA LYS A 125 1.12 19.55 5.69
C LYS A 125 1.38 18.07 5.39
N VAL A 126 2.39 17.47 6.02
CA VAL A 126 2.78 16.07 5.79
C VAL A 126 2.06 15.18 6.78
N ILE A 127 1.33 14.20 6.25
CA ILE A 127 0.77 13.09 7.04
C ILE A 127 1.65 11.88 6.79
N TYR A 128 2.11 11.26 7.86
CA TYR A 128 2.79 9.98 7.88
C TYR A 128 1.78 8.90 8.26
N GLN A 129 1.89 7.73 7.66
CA GLN A 129 1.11 6.56 8.02
C GLN A 129 2.05 5.37 8.28
N ARG A 130 1.64 4.46 9.18
CA ARG A 130 2.18 3.10 9.23
C ARG A 130 1.08 2.09 9.53
N LYS A 131 1.32 0.82 9.19
CA LYS A 131 0.51 -0.29 9.69
C LYS A 131 0.85 -0.56 11.16
N SER A 132 -0.14 -0.63 12.03
CA SER A 132 0.04 -0.96 13.45
C SER A 132 0.12 -2.49 13.65
N PRO A 133 0.92 -3.00 14.60
CA PRO A 133 1.82 -2.25 15.50
C PRO A 133 3.24 -2.01 14.97
N GLY A 134 3.67 -2.66 13.88
CA GLY A 134 5.09 -2.74 13.51
C GLY A 134 5.47 -2.36 12.08
N GLY A 135 4.56 -1.76 11.30
CA GLY A 135 4.89 -1.28 9.97
C GLY A 135 5.84 -0.07 10.01
N ALA A 136 6.67 0.08 8.99
CA ALA A 136 7.49 1.28 8.79
C ALA A 136 6.61 2.51 8.51
N TRP A 137 7.08 3.69 8.91
CA TRP A 137 6.42 4.93 8.55
C TRP A 137 6.70 5.28 7.08
N TYR A 138 5.69 5.85 6.43
CA TYR A 138 5.80 6.41 5.09
C TYR A 138 4.96 7.67 4.98
N GLU A 139 5.33 8.57 4.07
CA GLU A 139 4.49 9.72 3.75
C GLU A 139 3.19 9.22 3.08
N PHE A 140 2.03 9.59 3.62
CA PHE A 140 0.73 9.11 3.17
C PHE A 140 0.28 9.84 1.89
N ARG A 141 0.97 9.51 0.79
CA ARG A 141 0.80 10.05 -0.55
C ARG A 141 1.38 9.04 -1.56
N ASN A 142 0.90 9.12 -2.79
CA ASN A 142 1.43 8.34 -3.88
C ASN A 142 2.79 8.86 -4.36
N ARG A 143 3.42 8.10 -5.27
CA ARG A 143 4.72 8.43 -5.91
C ARG A 143 4.77 9.79 -6.62
N HIS A 144 3.62 10.39 -6.93
CA HIS A 144 3.52 11.71 -7.57
C HIS A 144 3.20 12.83 -6.57
N GLY A 145 3.32 12.54 -5.26
CA GLY A 145 3.04 13.49 -4.19
C GLY A 145 1.56 13.78 -3.94
N LYS A 146 0.64 13.09 -4.62
CA LYS A 146 -0.81 13.26 -4.45
C LYS A 146 -1.33 12.30 -3.39
N SER A 147 -2.36 12.69 -2.63
CA SER A 147 -2.99 11.78 -1.67
C SER A 147 -3.42 10.46 -2.33
N ASP A 148 -3.30 9.33 -1.61
CA ASP A 148 -3.87 8.05 -2.03
C ASP A 148 -5.39 7.95 -1.77
N LEU A 149 -5.95 8.94 -1.08
CA LEU A 149 -7.38 9.08 -0.86
C LEU A 149 -8.02 9.88 -2.01
N ARG A 150 -9.20 9.44 -2.43
CA ARG A 150 -10.02 10.06 -3.47
C ARG A 150 -11.45 10.20 -2.99
N ASN A 151 -12.09 11.34 -3.27
CA ASN A 151 -13.50 11.56 -2.95
C ASN A 151 -14.39 10.61 -3.76
N GLY A 152 -15.33 9.94 -3.10
CA GLY A 152 -16.27 9.01 -3.73
C GLY A 152 -15.85 7.55 -3.66
N ASP A 153 -16.74 6.69 -4.18
CA ASP A 153 -16.64 5.24 -4.11
C ASP A 153 -15.99 4.64 -5.36
N TYR A 154 -14.72 4.24 -5.21
CA TYR A 154 -13.95 3.53 -6.23
C TYR A 154 -13.83 2.02 -5.95
N ALA A 155 -14.50 1.50 -4.92
CA ALA A 155 -14.38 0.11 -4.50
C ALA A 155 -15.61 -0.72 -4.89
N SER A 156 -16.82 -0.25 -4.60
CA SER A 156 -18.04 -1.06 -4.61
C SER A 156 -18.36 -1.66 -5.97
N ARG A 157 -18.13 -0.92 -7.07
CA ARG A 157 -18.35 -1.45 -8.42
C ARG A 157 -17.48 -2.67 -8.71
N LYS A 158 -16.23 -2.68 -8.27
CA LYS A 158 -15.32 -3.81 -8.47
C LYS A 158 -15.64 -4.96 -7.51
N VAL A 159 -16.02 -4.65 -6.27
CA VAL A 159 -16.53 -5.63 -5.31
C VAL A 159 -17.74 -6.38 -5.86
N LYS A 160 -18.74 -5.69 -6.41
CA LYS A 160 -19.91 -6.32 -7.08
C LYS A 160 -19.48 -7.29 -8.18
N ARG A 161 -18.46 -6.92 -8.99
CA ARG A 161 -17.93 -7.79 -10.05
C ARG A 161 -17.17 -9.01 -9.51
N PHE A 162 -16.52 -8.90 -8.36
CA PHE A 162 -15.84 -10.04 -7.73
C PHE A 162 -16.85 -10.98 -7.08
N LYS A 163 -17.87 -10.43 -6.40
CA LYS A 163 -19.01 -11.19 -5.85
C LYS A 163 -19.71 -12.05 -6.90
N ALA A 164 -19.89 -11.55 -8.11
CA ALA A 164 -20.55 -12.30 -9.17
C ALA A 164 -19.69 -13.43 -9.78
N LYS A 165 -18.42 -13.56 -9.38
CA LYS A 165 -17.44 -14.48 -9.99
C LYS A 165 -16.78 -15.44 -8.99
N LEU A 166 -17.03 -15.24 -7.71
CA LEU A 166 -16.53 -16.04 -6.60
C LEU A 166 -17.72 -16.76 -5.96
#